data_AF-A0A1G1YPM0-F1
#
_entry.id   AF-A0A1G1YPM0-F1
#
_cell.length_a   1.000
_cell.length_b   1.000
_cell.length_c   1.000
_cell.angle_alpha   90.00
_cell.angle_beta   90.00
_cell.angle_gamma   90.00
#
_symmetry.space_group_name_H-M   'P 1'
#
loop_
_entity.id
_entity.type
_entity.pdbx_description
1 polymer ?
#
loop_
_entity_poly.entity_id
_entity_poly.type
_entity_poly.pdbx_seq_one_letter_code
_entity_poly.pdbx_strand_id
1 'polypeptide(L)'
;MIKVENKHYCQINTQGFALATAGVMAIIYLLCTLVVALWPNLALQLFGSLIHLVNLEKAVDIRLTSAGFISGLLQAVIYTYIGAWLVAWLHNKFCQAK
;
A
#
# COMPACT_ATOMS: atom_id res chain seq x y z
N MET A 1 39.60 14.49 -20.18
CA MET A 1 38.51 13.71 -20.79
C MET A 1 37.51 13.35 -19.70
N ILE A 2 36.51 14.20 -19.47
CA ILE A 2 35.37 13.89 -18.59
C ILE A 2 34.17 13.86 -19.51
N LYS A 3 33.73 12.65 -19.84
CA LYS A 3 32.53 12.42 -20.65
C LYS A 3 31.35 12.76 -19.74
N VAL A 4 30.80 13.97 -19.90
CA VAL A 4 29.51 14.33 -19.31
C VAL A 4 28.46 13.51 -20.07
N GLU A 5 28.23 12.29 -19.60
CA GLU A 5 27.19 11.42 -20.12
C GLU A 5 25.85 11.98 -19.67
N ASN A 6 25.06 12.48 -20.63
CA ASN A 6 23.69 12.93 -20.42
C ASN A 6 22.84 11.74 -19.96
N LYS A 7 22.85 11.46 -18.66
CA LYS A 7 22.11 10.34 -18.08
C LYS A 7 20.65 10.77 -17.94
N HIS A 8 19.80 10.36 -18.87
CA HIS A 8 18.35 10.50 -18.72
C HIS A 8 17.93 9.76 -17.43
N TYR A 9 17.68 10.49 -16.35
CA TYR A 9 17.34 9.96 -15.01
C TYR A 9 15.93 9.35 -14.91
N CYS A 10 15.37 8.89 -16.03
CA CYS A 10 13.98 8.46 -16.17
C CYS A 10 13.88 6.93 -16.05
N GLN A 11 14.66 6.34 -15.15
CA GLN A 11 14.71 4.90 -14.89
C GLN A 11 14.61 4.68 -13.38
N ILE A 12 13.41 4.35 -12.92
CA ILE A 12 13.18 3.97 -11.53
C ILE A 12 13.63 2.51 -11.35
N ASN A 13 14.33 2.22 -10.26
CA ASN A 13 14.62 0.83 -9.89
C ASN A 13 13.31 0.18 -9.42
N THR A 14 12.67 -0.60 -10.28
CA THR A 14 11.35 -1.18 -10.05
C THR A 14 11.31 -2.07 -8.81
N GLN A 15 12.35 -2.87 -8.59
CA GLN A 15 12.43 -3.77 -7.43
C GLN A 15 12.68 -3.00 -6.14
N GLY A 16 13.63 -2.04 -6.15
CA GLY A 16 13.94 -1.21 -4.99
C GLY A 16 12.77 -0.34 -4.57
N PHE A 17 12.07 0.26 -5.54
CA PHE A 17 10.88 1.07 -5.29
C PHE A 17 9.71 0.24 -4.77
N ALA A 18 9.47 -0.93 -5.36
CA ALA A 18 8.40 -1.82 -4.91
C ALA A 18 8.65 -2.34 -3.48
N LEU A 19 9.90 -2.72 -3.15
CA LEU A 19 10.27 -3.14 -1.80
C LEU A 19 10.12 -2.01 -0.77
N ALA A 20 10.61 -0.81 -1.08
CA ALA A 20 10.48 0.35 -0.19
C ALA A 20 9.00 0.70 0.07
N THR A 21 8.18 0.71 -0.99
CA THR A 21 6.75 1.02 -0.89
C THR A 21 5.99 -0.05 -0.11
N ALA A 22 6.30 -1.32 -0.35
CA ALA A 22 5.71 -2.44 0.40
C ALA A 22 6.08 -2.39 1.90
N GLY A 23 7.33 -2.04 2.22
CA GLY A 23 7.79 -1.84 3.59
C GLY A 23 7.07 -0.69 4.30
N VAL A 24 6.91 0.46 3.64
CA VAL A 24 6.15 1.60 4.18
C VAL A 24 4.68 1.21 4.41
N MET A 25 4.06 0.49 3.48
CA MET A 25 2.68 0.04 3.65
C MET A 25 2.51 -0.97 4.79
N ALA A 26 3.49 -1.82 5.06
CA ALA A 26 3.48 -2.69 6.24
C ALA A 26 3.44 -1.87 7.54
N ILE A 27 4.25 -0.81 7.63
CA ILE A 27 4.29 0.08 8.80
C ILE A 27 2.95 0.82 8.95
N ILE A 28 2.41 1.36 7.85
CA ILE A 28 1.11 2.02 7.87
C ILE A 28 0.01 1.05 8.31
N TYR A 29 0.03 -0.20 7.85
CA TYR A 29 -0.93 -1.22 8.25
C TYR A 29 -0.89 -1.52 9.75
N LEU A 30 0.31 -1.60 10.34
CA LEU A 30 0.50 -1.77 11.78
C LEU A 30 -0.10 -0.60 12.57
N LEU A 31 0.19 0.63 12.15
CA LEU A 31 -0.38 1.83 12.76
C LEU A 31 -1.91 1.85 12.62
N CYS A 32 -2.43 1.48 11.45
CA CYS A 32 -3.86 1.42 11.19
C CYS A 32 -4.54 0.40 12.10
N THR A 33 -3.91 -0.76 12.32
CA THR A 33 -4.44 -1.80 13.21
C THR A 33 -4.43 -1.35 14.67
N LEU A 34 -3.40 -0.63 15.12
CA LEU A 34 -3.37 -0.04 16.46
C LEU A 34 -4.53 0.95 16.66
N VAL A 35 -4.79 1.81 15.67
CA VAL A 35 -5.91 2.76 15.74
C VAL A 35 -7.26 2.03 15.78
N VAL A 36 -7.45 0.99 14.97
CA VAL A 36 -8.66 0.16 14.99
C VAL A 36 -8.84 -0.56 16.32
N ALA A 37 -7.75 -1.04 16.93
CA ALA A 37 -7.78 -1.74 18.21
C ALA A 37 -8.13 -0.80 19.38
N LEU A 38 -7.68 0.45 19.35
CA LEU A 38 -7.95 1.45 20.39
C LEU A 38 -9.31 2.14 20.20
N TRP A 39 -9.68 2.47 18.95
CA TRP A 39 -10.89 3.21 18.60
C TRP A 39 -11.64 2.58 17.41
N PRO A 40 -12.28 1.42 17.59
CA PRO A 40 -12.97 0.71 16.51
C PRO A 40 -14.14 1.52 15.92
N ASN A 41 -14.89 2.26 16.74
CA ASN A 41 -16.02 3.07 16.30
C ASN A 41 -15.61 4.20 15.34
N LEU A 42 -14.46 4.85 15.60
CA LEU A 42 -13.93 5.90 14.73
C LEU A 42 -13.49 5.32 13.38
N ALA A 43 -12.79 4.18 13.41
CA ALA A 43 -12.36 3.50 12.19
C ALA A 43 -13.56 3.09 11.33
N LEU A 44 -14.60 2.51 11.95
CA LEU A 44 -15.83 2.13 11.28
C LEU A 44 -16.55 3.34 10.65
N GLN A 45 -16.67 4.47 11.34
CA GLN A 45 -17.24 5.69 10.76
C GLN A 45 -16.43 6.23 9.58
N LEU A 46 -15.10 6.26 9.70
CA LEU A 46 -14.22 6.68 8.60
C LEU A 46 -14.40 5.77 7.38
N PHE A 47 -14.29 4.45 7.55
CA PHE A 47 -14.48 3.51 6.45
C PHE A 47 -15.89 3.59 5.88
N GLY A 48 -16.93 3.65 6.70
CA GLY A 48 -18.31 3.82 6.25
C GLY A 48 -18.49 5.04 5.35
N SER A 49 -17.85 6.16 5.69
CA SER A 49 -17.89 7.38 4.86
C SER A 49 -17.07 7.29 3.57
N LEU A 50 -15.89 6.66 3.60
CA LEU A 50 -14.96 6.58 2.47
C LEU A 50 -15.45 5.64 1.35
N ILE A 51 -16.01 4.50 1.72
CA ILE A 51 -16.44 3.45 0.78
C ILE A 51 -17.96 3.33 0.64
N HIS A 52 -18.73 4.31 1.12
CA HIS A 52 -20.20 4.30 1.08
C HIS A 52 -20.81 2.98 1.60
N LEU A 53 -20.20 2.39 2.62
CA LEU A 53 -20.62 1.10 3.11
C LEU A 53 -21.84 1.30 4.03
N VAL A 54 -23.02 0.93 3.54
CA VAL A 54 -24.32 1.21 4.20
C VAL A 54 -24.78 0.13 5.19
N ASN A 55 -23.96 -0.88 5.49
CA ASN A 55 -24.31 -1.98 6.41
C ASN A 55 -23.12 -2.35 7.33
N LEU A 56 -22.84 -1.49 8.31
CA LEU A 56 -21.74 -1.71 9.27
C LEU A 56 -22.14 -2.53 10.52
N GLU A 57 -23.45 -2.72 10.78
CA GLU A 57 -23.91 -3.45 11.97
C GLU A 57 -23.44 -4.91 12.02
N LYS A 58 -23.18 -5.53 10.87
CA LYS A 58 -22.62 -6.91 10.81
C LYS A 58 -21.09 -6.96 10.86
N ALA A 59 -20.39 -5.82 10.70
CA ALA A 59 -18.93 -5.77 10.73
C ALA A 59 -18.38 -5.66 12.16
N VAL A 60 -19.17 -5.14 13.10
CA VAL A 60 -18.79 -5.00 14.52
C VAL A 60 -18.54 -6.35 15.20
N ASP A 61 -19.23 -7.41 14.76
CA ASP A 61 -19.06 -8.76 15.29
C ASP A 61 -17.86 -9.53 14.70
N ILE A 62 -17.21 -8.97 13.67
CA ILE A 62 -15.97 -9.52 13.14
C ILE A 62 -14.85 -9.14 14.11
N ARG A 63 -14.71 -9.93 15.18
CA ARG A 63 -13.58 -9.86 16.09
C ARG A 63 -12.29 -9.81 15.28
N LEU A 64 -11.42 -8.84 15.55
CA LEU A 64 -10.04 -8.83 15.04
C LEU A 64 -9.37 -10.14 15.48
N THR A 65 -9.37 -11.12 14.59
CA THR A 65 -8.67 -12.37 14.80
C THR A 65 -7.22 -12.17 14.38
N SER A 66 -6.29 -12.68 15.17
CA SER A 66 -4.85 -12.63 14.85
C SER A 66 -4.55 -13.23 13.47
N ALA A 67 -5.30 -14.26 13.06
CA ALA A 67 -5.23 -14.84 11.72
C ALA A 67 -5.69 -13.88 10.61
N GLY A 68 -6.80 -13.16 10.81
CA GLY A 68 -7.31 -12.17 9.85
C GLY A 68 -6.39 -10.95 9.71
N PHE A 69 -5.74 -10.56 10.81
CA PHE A 69 -4.73 -9.49 10.78
C PHE A 69 -3.48 -9.90 9.99
N ILE A 70 -2.94 -11.11 10.20
CA ILE A 70 -1.75 -11.58 9.48
C ILE A 70 -2.06 -11.77 8.00
N SER A 71 -3.22 -12.35 7.65
CA SER A 71 -3.61 -12.50 6.25
C SER A 71 -3.83 -11.15 5.57
N GLY A 72 -4.48 -10.19 6.26
CA GLY A 72 -4.69 -8.84 5.76
C GLY A 72 -3.37 -8.06 5.58
N LEU A 73 -2.42 -8.17 6.51
CA LEU A 73 -1.09 -7.57 6.41
C LEU A 73 -0.35 -8.14 5.20
N LEU A 74 -0.30 -9.46 5.06
CA LEU A 74 0.37 -10.12 3.95
C LEU A 74 -0.25 -9.70 2.61
N GLN A 75 -1.57 -9.67 2.53
CA GLN A 75 -2.30 -9.24 1.34
C GLN A 75 -2.02 -7.77 0.99
N ALA A 76 -2.04 -6.87 1.99
CA ALA A 76 -1.74 -5.45 1.80
C ALA A 76 -0.31 -5.23 1.27
N VAL A 77 0.67 -5.95 1.82
CA VAL A 77 2.07 -5.87 1.39
C VAL A 77 2.23 -6.41 -0.03
N ILE A 78 1.66 -7.58 -0.35
CA ILE A 78 1.76 -8.19 -1.67
C ILE A 78 1.08 -7.30 -2.73
N TYR A 79 -0.14 -6.83 -2.48
CA TYR A 79 -0.85 -5.98 -3.44
C TYR A 79 -0.16 -4.63 -3.63
N THR A 80 0.37 -4.03 -2.56
CA THR A 80 1.17 -2.81 -2.68
C THR A 80 2.42 -3.07 -3.52
N TYR A 81 3.13 -4.16 -3.26
CA TYR A 81 4.35 -4.51 -4.00
C TYR A 81 4.06 -4.66 -5.50
N ILE A 82 3.00 -5.40 -5.86
CA ILE A 82 2.57 -5.58 -7.24
C ILE A 82 2.14 -4.24 -7.87
N GLY A 83 1.36 -3.43 -7.15
CA GLY A 83 0.92 -2.13 -7.62
C GLY A 83 2.07 -1.16 -7.85
N ALA A 84 3.00 -1.05 -6.90
CA ALA A 84 4.19 -0.21 -7.01
C ALA A 84 5.13 -0.70 -8.13
N TRP A 85 5.25 -2.02 -8.30
CA TRP A 85 6.01 -2.61 -9.40
C TRP A 85 5.38 -2.28 -10.76
N LEU A 86 4.06 -2.38 -10.90
CA LEU A 86 3.34 -2.01 -12.12
C LEU A 86 3.49 -0.53 -12.43
N VAL A 87 3.34 0.35 -11.43
CA VAL A 87 3.52 1.80 -11.58
C VAL A 87 4.95 2.13 -12.00
N ALA A 88 5.95 1.51 -11.37
CA ALA A 88 7.36 1.68 -11.70
C ALA A 88 7.69 1.18 -13.12
N TRP A 89 7.12 0.04 -13.51
CA TRP A 89 7.26 -0.49 -14.87
C TRP A 89 6.63 0.43 -15.91
N LEU A 90 5.42 0.91 -15.65
CA LEU A 90 4.70 1.81 -16.51
C LEU A 90 5.42 3.16 -16.64
N HIS A 91 5.95 3.69 -15.54
CA HIS A 91 6.78 4.88 -15.51
C HIS A 91 8.02 4.72 -16.40
N ASN A 92 8.74 3.60 -16.27
CA ASN A 92 9.92 3.32 -17.10
C ASN A 92 9.55 3.17 -18.58
N LYS A 93 8.40 2.59 -18.91
CA LYS A 93 7.91 2.45 -20.28
C LYS A 93 7.55 3.81 -20.92
N PHE A 94 6.89 4.69 -20.17
CA PHE A 94 6.57 6.05 -20.67
C PHE A 94 7.81 6.96 -20.70
N CYS A 95 8.75 6.80 -19.77
CA CYS A 95 10.02 7.50 -19.78
C CYS A 95 10.95 7.07 -20.94
N GLN A 96 10.87 5.81 -21.36
CA GLN A 96 11.57 5.29 -22.54
C GLN A 96 10.80 5.53 -23.85
N ALA A 97 9.59 6.10 -23.80
CA ALA A 97 8.86 6.52 -24.99
C ALA A 97 9.49 7.81 -25.55
N LYS A 98 10.65 7.67 -26.17
CA LYS A 98 11.24 8.65 -27.09
C LYS A 98 11.96 7.93 -28.21
#